data_AF-A0A3B0XSE5-F1
#
_entry.id   AF-A0A3B0XSE5-F1
#
_cell.length_a   1.000
_cell.length_b   1.000
_cell.length_c   1.000
_cell.angle_alpha   90.00
_cell.angle_beta   90.00
_cell.angle_gamma   90.00
#
_symmetry.space_group_name_H-M   'P 1'
#
loop_
_entity.id
_entity.type
_entity.pdbx_description
1 polymer ?
#
loop_
_entity_poly.entity_id
_entity_poly.type
_entity_poly.pdbx_seq_one_letter_code
_entity_poly.pdbx_strand_id
1 'polypeptide(L)'
;FFCRTNWVLQMGNNNKLNLCAITNVNNAQNQFIPPSIENDAMSLIIKSASQQDIKSSQITSETDYLNRRDFIKKSGMLMGAAWAGGLSLTAHAKASDYANDFENLKKTAYGKNEKLTSFKDATTYNNFYEFGTGKKDPARAAQNFKTDPWSITVAGEANKTGTFNLEDILKHAQIEERIYRFRCVEAWSMVVPWVGFSLADMLKRFEPTSKAKYVQFETLHDPKQMPGQVRRVLDWPYRDGLRMDEAMNPLSFMATGLYGHHMPNQNGAPIRLIVPWKYGFKSIKSIVKITFTEHEPVCTWNVTAPKEYGFYSNVNPLVDHKRWSQATERALGSNFWEPKTKTQIYNGYGEQVAHLYKGMNLRKYF
;
A
#
# COMPACT_ATOMS: atom_id res chain seq x y z
N PHE A 1 5.56 -34.46 47.23
CA PHE A 1 4.37 -34.02 47.96
C PHE A 1 3.36 -33.55 46.91
N PHE A 2 2.45 -34.42 46.43
CA PHE A 2 1.13 -34.80 47.01
C PHE A 2 0.13 -33.63 46.95
N CYS A 3 -1.10 -33.73 46.40
CA CYS A 3 -1.90 -34.83 45.81
C CYS A 3 -2.65 -34.32 44.53
N ARG A 4 -2.93 -35.09 43.46
CA ARG A 4 -4.13 -35.95 43.17
C ARG A 4 -5.49 -35.38 43.65
N THR A 5 -6.64 -35.55 42.99
CA THR A 5 -7.16 -36.70 42.17
C THR A 5 -8.11 -36.31 41.00
N ASN A 6 -8.29 -37.24 40.04
CA ASN A 6 -9.35 -37.24 39.02
C ASN A 6 -10.61 -38.00 39.50
N TRP A 7 -11.78 -37.66 38.91
CA TRP A 7 -12.88 -38.57 38.52
C TRP A 7 -13.54 -37.96 37.26
N VAL A 8 -14.11 -38.60 36.23
CA VAL A 8 -14.29 -39.97 35.66
C VAL A 8 -15.71 -40.00 35.05
N LEU A 9 -15.92 -40.77 33.96
CA LEU A 9 -17.15 -40.75 33.14
C LEU A 9 -18.38 -41.40 33.81
N GLN A 10 -19.57 -41.06 33.31
CA GLN A 10 -20.67 -42.01 33.13
C GLN A 10 -21.44 -41.75 31.82
N MET A 11 -22.03 -42.79 31.21
CA MET A 11 -22.75 -42.75 29.92
C MET A 11 -24.20 -43.28 30.03
N GLY A 12 -25.05 -42.85 29.08
CA GLY A 12 -26.36 -43.44 28.72
C GLY A 12 -27.05 -42.51 27.70
N ASN A 13 -27.42 -42.87 26.45
CA ASN A 13 -28.28 -43.96 25.94
C ASN A 13 -29.69 -43.95 26.58
N ASN A 14 -30.82 -44.13 25.88
CA ASN A 14 -31.11 -44.53 24.48
C ASN A 14 -32.50 -43.95 24.09
N ASN A 15 -33.09 -43.97 22.88
CA ASN A 15 -32.88 -44.54 21.52
C ASN A 15 -33.63 -43.59 20.53
N LYS A 16 -33.88 -43.75 19.20
CA LYS A 16 -33.89 -44.81 18.17
C LYS A 16 -33.19 -44.27 16.89
N LEU A 17 -32.72 -45.00 15.86
CA LEU A 17 -33.07 -46.27 15.18
C LEU A 17 -34.21 -46.24 14.13
N ASN A 18 -33.83 -46.46 12.87
CA ASN A 18 -34.49 -47.44 11.99
C ASN A 18 -33.48 -47.99 10.97
N LEU A 19 -33.68 -49.23 10.54
CA LEU A 19 -32.77 -50.01 9.70
C LEU A 19 -33.56 -50.70 8.58
N CYS A 20 -32.93 -51.01 7.46
CA CYS A 20 -33.32 -52.16 6.64
C CYS A 20 -32.10 -52.71 5.91
N ALA A 21 -32.09 -54.02 5.64
CA ALA A 21 -30.97 -54.76 5.04
C ALA A 21 -31.52 -55.96 4.24
N ILE A 22 -30.66 -56.60 3.44
CA ILE A 22 -30.81 -57.97 2.94
C ILE A 22 -29.42 -58.50 2.54
N THR A 23 -29.23 -59.82 2.56
CA THR A 23 -27.92 -60.49 2.56
C THR A 23 -27.80 -61.60 1.50
N ASN A 24 -26.55 -61.97 1.15
CA ASN A 24 -25.98 -63.32 1.02
C ASN A 24 -24.75 -63.26 0.10
N VAL A 25 -23.53 -63.68 0.48
CA VAL A 25 -23.05 -64.99 0.95
C VAL A 25 -22.94 -66.03 -0.17
N ASN A 26 -21.72 -66.22 -0.68
CA ASN A 26 -21.06 -67.53 -0.72
C ASN A 26 -19.55 -67.38 -0.97
N ASN A 27 -18.77 -68.40 -0.58
CA ASN A 27 -17.31 -68.39 -0.62
C ASN A 27 -16.80 -69.75 -1.11
N ALA A 28 -15.85 -69.80 -2.04
CA ALA A 28 -15.33 -71.04 -2.62
C ALA A 28 -13.83 -70.94 -2.96
N GLN A 29 -13.13 -72.06 -2.83
CA GLN A 29 -11.69 -72.22 -3.04
C GLN A 29 -11.39 -72.41 -4.56
N ASN A 30 -10.16 -72.37 -5.08
CA ASN A 30 -8.88 -72.74 -4.47
C ASN A 30 -7.64 -72.14 -5.18
N GLN A 31 -6.52 -72.08 -4.45
CA GLN A 31 -5.08 -72.02 -4.87
C GLN A 31 -4.66 -71.59 -6.30
N PHE A 32 -3.77 -70.59 -6.40
CA PHE A 32 -2.43 -70.71 -7.04
C PHE A 32 -1.52 -69.49 -6.74
N ILE A 33 -0.20 -69.73 -6.62
CA ILE A 33 0.91 -68.79 -6.27
C ILE A 33 2.21 -69.42 -6.83
N PRO A 34 3.30 -68.72 -7.26
CA PRO A 34 3.56 -67.30 -7.64
C PRO A 34 3.93 -67.23 -9.18
N PRO A 35 4.69 -66.27 -9.78
CA PRO A 35 5.35 -65.07 -9.24
C PRO A 35 5.32 -63.74 -10.04
N SER A 36 5.71 -62.67 -9.32
CA SER A 36 6.51 -61.49 -9.73
C SER A 36 6.11 -60.59 -10.92
N ILE A 37 5.99 -59.28 -10.61
CA ILE A 37 6.62 -58.11 -11.29
C ILE A 37 6.36 -58.01 -12.82
N GLU A 38 5.70 -56.97 -13.35
CA GLU A 38 6.22 -55.58 -13.35
C GLU A 38 5.16 -54.51 -13.71
N ASN A 39 5.46 -53.25 -13.35
CA ASN A 39 4.92 -51.96 -13.83
C ASN A 39 3.66 -51.95 -14.73
N ASP A 40 2.54 -51.45 -14.19
CA ASP A 40 1.42 -50.90 -14.98
C ASP A 40 1.29 -49.39 -14.71
N ALA A 41 1.67 -48.57 -15.69
CA ALA A 41 1.77 -47.12 -15.55
C ALA A 41 0.53 -46.43 -16.15
N MET A 42 -0.46 -46.10 -15.32
CA MET A 42 -1.64 -45.35 -15.75
C MET A 42 -1.24 -44.03 -16.43
N SER A 43 -1.52 -43.92 -17.72
CA SER A 43 -1.18 -42.76 -18.53
C SER A 43 -2.04 -41.55 -18.14
N LEU A 44 -1.41 -40.58 -17.47
CA LEU A 44 -1.98 -39.25 -17.29
C LEU A 44 -2.16 -38.60 -18.67
N ILE A 45 -3.39 -38.61 -19.18
CA ILE A 45 -3.78 -37.86 -20.38
C ILE A 45 -3.76 -36.37 -20.03
N ILE A 46 -2.57 -35.77 -20.12
CA ILE A 46 -2.40 -34.33 -20.18
C ILE A 46 -3.03 -33.89 -21.51
N LYS A 47 -4.30 -33.45 -21.46
CA LYS A 47 -4.86 -32.63 -22.53
C LYS A 47 -4.05 -31.33 -22.56
N SER A 48 -3.13 -31.21 -23.52
CA SER A 48 -2.59 -29.91 -23.88
C SER A 48 -3.75 -29.01 -24.28
N ALA A 49 -3.83 -27.83 -23.67
CA ALA A 49 -4.66 -26.76 -24.21
C ALA A 49 -4.16 -26.47 -25.63
N SER A 50 -5.06 -26.23 -26.57
CA SER A 50 -4.64 -26.02 -27.95
C SER A 50 -3.86 -24.72 -28.04
N GLN A 51 -2.86 -24.65 -28.94
CA GLN A 51 -2.01 -23.46 -29.07
C GLN A 51 -2.75 -22.27 -29.73
N GLN A 52 -4.09 -22.34 -29.84
CA GLN A 52 -4.98 -21.30 -30.37
C GLN A 52 -5.82 -20.60 -29.29
N ASP A 53 -5.85 -21.12 -28.04
CA ASP A 53 -6.74 -20.62 -26.99
C ASP A 53 -6.25 -19.34 -26.26
N ILE A 54 -5.08 -18.81 -26.63
CA ILE A 54 -4.54 -17.53 -26.12
C ILE A 54 -4.40 -16.56 -27.28
N LYS A 55 -5.15 -15.45 -27.26
CA LYS A 55 -5.00 -14.38 -28.26
C LYS A 55 -3.66 -13.68 -28.06
N SER A 56 -3.01 -13.25 -29.15
CA SER A 56 -1.75 -12.48 -29.07
C SER A 56 -1.86 -11.21 -28.21
N SER A 57 -3.04 -10.60 -28.13
CA SER A 57 -3.33 -9.46 -27.22
C SER A 57 -3.44 -9.82 -25.74
N GLN A 58 -3.39 -11.10 -25.38
CA GLN A 58 -3.34 -11.61 -24.00
C GLN A 58 -1.92 -12.10 -23.61
N ILE A 59 -0.98 -12.09 -24.56
CA ILE A 59 0.43 -12.40 -24.33
C ILE A 59 1.15 -11.09 -24.05
N THR A 60 1.77 -10.96 -22.87
CA THR A 60 2.65 -9.82 -22.54
C THR A 60 3.75 -9.71 -23.60
N SER A 61 3.96 -8.51 -24.16
CA SER A 61 4.95 -8.34 -25.22
C SER A 61 6.36 -8.69 -24.73
N GLU A 62 7.23 -9.16 -25.62
CA GLU A 62 8.62 -9.49 -25.26
C GLU A 62 9.35 -8.28 -24.64
N THR A 63 9.12 -7.09 -25.19
CA THR A 63 9.60 -5.81 -24.66
C THR A 63 9.13 -5.59 -23.22
N ASP A 64 7.85 -5.83 -22.93
CA ASP A 64 7.29 -5.67 -21.57
C ASP A 64 7.84 -6.71 -20.60
N TYR A 65 8.01 -7.96 -21.05
CA TYR A 65 8.63 -9.02 -20.25
C TYR A 65 10.11 -8.71 -19.92
N LEU A 66 10.87 -8.18 -20.88
CA LEU A 66 12.26 -7.77 -20.67
C LEU A 66 12.37 -6.55 -19.74
N ASN A 67 11.54 -5.51 -19.95
CA ASN A 67 11.44 -4.35 -19.07
C ASN A 67 11.10 -4.77 -17.63
N ARG A 68 10.13 -5.68 -17.47
CA ARG A 68 9.75 -6.24 -16.17
C ARG A 68 10.89 -7.03 -15.52
N ARG A 69 11.66 -7.80 -16.30
CA ARG A 69 12.83 -8.53 -15.78
C ARG A 69 13.92 -7.59 -15.25
N ASP A 70 14.11 -6.43 -15.87
CA ASP A 70 15.09 -5.45 -15.40
C ASP A 70 14.59 -4.60 -14.22
N PHE A 71 13.29 -4.31 -14.13
CA PHE A 71 12.68 -3.78 -12.90
C PHE A 71 12.87 -4.75 -11.71
N ILE A 72 12.69 -6.05 -11.92
CA ILE A 72 12.92 -7.10 -10.91
C ILE A 72 14.40 -7.16 -10.48
N LYS A 73 15.34 -7.08 -11.42
CA LYS A 73 16.79 -7.04 -11.09
C LYS A 73 17.15 -5.82 -10.23
N LYS A 74 16.72 -4.62 -10.64
CA LYS A 74 17.05 -3.36 -9.95
C LYS A 74 16.48 -3.33 -8.54
N SER A 75 15.18 -3.64 -8.38
CA SER A 75 14.52 -3.68 -7.06
C SER A 75 15.11 -4.74 -6.11
N GLY A 76 15.58 -5.88 -6.62
CA GLY A 76 16.17 -6.94 -5.79
C GLY A 76 17.49 -6.57 -5.10
N MET A 77 18.30 -5.68 -5.67
CA MET A 77 19.64 -5.37 -5.14
C MET A 77 19.62 -4.58 -3.82
N LEU A 78 18.57 -3.79 -3.56
CA LEU A 78 18.42 -2.97 -2.35
C LEU A 78 18.35 -3.82 -1.06
N MET A 79 17.78 -5.03 -1.14
CA MET A 79 17.63 -5.93 0.01
C MET A 79 18.97 -6.44 0.56
N GLY A 80 19.98 -6.62 -0.31
CA GLY A 80 21.32 -7.08 0.10
C GLY A 80 22.15 -5.98 0.76
N ALA A 81 22.16 -4.78 0.17
CA ALA A 81 22.97 -3.66 0.66
C ALA A 81 22.57 -3.20 2.08
N ALA A 82 21.27 -3.21 2.39
CA ALA A 82 20.74 -2.73 3.66
C ALA A 82 21.15 -3.58 4.90
N TRP A 83 21.57 -4.83 4.71
CA TRP A 83 21.93 -5.76 5.79
C TRP A 83 23.43 -6.07 5.90
N ALA A 84 24.20 -5.94 4.81
CA ALA A 84 25.65 -6.18 4.84
C ALA A 84 26.47 -4.96 5.35
N GLY A 85 25.93 -3.74 5.21
CA GLY A 85 26.63 -2.49 5.47
C GLY A 85 26.74 -2.08 6.95
N GLY A 86 27.45 -2.85 7.76
CA GLY A 86 27.69 -2.58 9.20
C GLY A 86 28.65 -1.40 9.50
N LEU A 87 28.49 -0.24 8.85
CA LEU A 87 29.37 0.93 8.99
C LEU A 87 28.61 2.17 9.52
N SER A 88 29.31 2.96 10.33
CA SER A 88 28.76 4.09 11.09
C SER A 88 28.32 5.27 10.20
N LEU A 89 27.02 5.36 9.93
CA LEU A 89 26.41 6.51 9.24
C LEU A 89 26.04 7.65 10.21
N THR A 90 27.07 8.31 10.76
CA THR A 90 26.95 9.66 11.34
C THR A 90 27.32 10.72 10.30
N ALA A 91 26.62 10.72 9.17
CA ALA A 91 26.84 11.64 8.05
C ALA A 91 25.49 12.12 7.48
N HIS A 92 25.42 13.40 7.13
CA HIS A 92 24.25 14.00 6.47
C HIS A 92 24.25 13.64 4.97
N ALA A 93 23.77 12.44 4.64
CA ALA A 93 23.68 11.97 3.26
C ALA A 93 22.80 12.90 2.40
N LYS A 94 23.29 13.24 1.21
CA LYS A 94 22.56 14.01 0.20
C LYS A 94 21.77 13.06 -0.71
N ALA A 95 20.76 13.57 -1.40
CA ALA A 95 20.03 12.82 -2.43
C ALA A 95 20.87 12.54 -3.71
N SER A 96 22.14 12.95 -3.75
CA SER A 96 23.13 12.55 -4.75
C SER A 96 23.82 11.22 -4.44
N ASP A 97 23.74 10.76 -3.20
CA ASP A 97 24.64 9.72 -2.67
C ASP A 97 24.00 8.31 -2.76
N TYR A 98 22.85 8.22 -3.42
CA TYR A 98 22.04 7.03 -3.64
C TYR A 98 22.00 6.70 -5.13
N ALA A 99 22.08 5.41 -5.48
CA ALA A 99 21.95 4.97 -6.87
C ALA A 99 20.53 5.27 -7.38
N ASN A 100 20.42 5.73 -8.62
CA ASN A 100 19.13 6.08 -9.20
C ASN A 100 18.59 4.92 -10.05
N ASP A 101 17.50 4.29 -9.59
CA ASP A 101 16.84 3.18 -10.27
C ASP A 101 16.05 3.66 -11.51
N PHE A 102 15.72 4.96 -11.57
CA PHE A 102 14.85 5.56 -12.60
C PHE A 102 15.63 6.27 -13.71
N GLU A 103 15.56 5.71 -14.91
CA GLU A 103 16.04 6.36 -16.13
C GLU A 103 15.22 7.64 -16.42
N ASN A 104 15.88 8.68 -16.95
CA ASN A 104 15.27 9.98 -17.30
C ASN A 104 14.53 10.72 -16.15
N LEU A 105 14.95 10.50 -14.90
CA LEU A 105 14.41 11.16 -13.70
C LEU A 105 14.54 12.70 -13.75
N LYS A 106 13.42 13.39 -13.97
CA LYS A 106 13.36 14.86 -14.03
C LYS A 106 13.30 15.48 -12.63
N LYS A 107 14.41 16.02 -12.13
CA LYS A 107 14.42 16.74 -10.84
C LYS A 107 13.70 18.09 -10.95
N THR A 108 12.76 18.36 -10.04
CA THR A 108 11.96 19.59 -10.03
C THR A 108 12.53 20.67 -9.10
N ALA A 109 11.97 21.88 -9.14
CA ALA A 109 12.34 22.97 -8.23
C ALA A 109 11.69 22.86 -6.83
N TYR A 110 10.69 21.97 -6.64
CA TYR A 110 9.99 21.80 -5.37
C TYR A 110 10.96 21.37 -4.27
N GLY A 111 10.99 22.12 -3.16
CA GLY A 111 11.76 21.79 -1.96
C GLY A 111 13.28 21.78 -2.14
N LYS A 112 13.83 22.37 -3.22
CA LYS A 112 15.27 22.32 -3.56
C LYS A 112 16.23 22.71 -2.43
N ASN A 113 15.78 23.58 -1.51
CA ASN A 113 16.58 24.12 -0.40
C ASN A 113 16.20 23.53 0.98
N GLU A 114 15.27 22.56 1.05
CA GLU A 114 14.83 21.96 2.31
C GLU A 114 15.86 20.96 2.86
N LYS A 115 16.04 20.93 4.19
CA LYS A 115 16.88 19.91 4.84
C LYS A 115 16.17 18.56 4.80
N LEU A 116 16.66 17.65 3.96
CA LEU A 116 16.14 16.29 3.85
C LEU A 116 16.19 15.55 5.20
N THR A 117 15.18 14.72 5.46
CA THR A 117 15.25 13.65 6.46
C THR A 117 16.25 12.58 5.99
N SER A 118 16.83 11.78 6.89
CA SER A 118 17.69 10.67 6.46
C SER A 118 16.85 9.58 5.78
N PHE A 119 17.42 8.89 4.78
CA PHE A 119 16.77 7.72 4.17
C PHE A 119 16.37 6.68 5.22
N LYS A 120 17.22 6.47 6.22
CA LYS A 120 16.99 5.54 7.34
C LYS A 120 15.75 5.92 8.16
N ASP A 121 15.56 7.18 8.52
CA ASP A 121 14.38 7.62 9.27
C ASP A 121 13.12 7.54 8.40
N ALA A 122 13.22 7.97 7.13
CA ALA A 122 12.14 7.90 6.15
C ALA A 122 11.66 6.45 5.88
N THR A 123 12.54 5.45 6.05
CA THR A 123 12.27 4.02 5.76
C THR A 123 12.20 3.13 7.01
N THR A 124 12.32 3.68 8.22
CA THR A 124 12.18 2.91 9.48
C THR A 124 11.26 3.52 10.53
N TYR A 125 10.76 4.76 10.32
CA TYR A 125 9.74 5.40 11.15
C TYR A 125 8.46 5.62 10.33
N ASN A 126 7.58 4.62 10.30
CA ASN A 126 6.44 4.59 9.39
C ASN A 126 5.13 4.22 10.13
N ASN A 127 4.02 4.82 9.71
CA ASN A 127 2.69 4.26 9.94
C ASN A 127 2.29 3.41 8.72
N PHE A 128 1.98 2.14 8.93
CA PHE A 128 1.34 1.25 7.95
C PHE A 128 0.65 0.13 8.76
N TYR A 129 -0.59 0.34 9.18
CA TYR A 129 -1.20 -0.45 10.27
C TYR A 129 -1.47 -1.91 9.84
N GLU A 130 -1.61 -2.12 8.54
CA GLU A 130 -1.58 -3.38 7.78
C GLU A 130 -0.34 -4.24 8.09
N PHE A 131 0.75 -3.65 8.58
CA PHE A 131 1.99 -4.30 9.00
C PHE A 131 2.34 -4.04 10.48
N GLY A 132 1.45 -3.41 11.25
CA GLY A 132 1.62 -3.12 12.68
C GLY A 132 1.48 -1.64 13.04
N THR A 133 1.14 -1.38 14.31
CA THR A 133 0.86 -0.03 14.83
C THR A 133 2.10 0.66 15.41
N GLY A 134 3.17 -0.08 15.74
CA GLY A 134 4.44 0.48 16.17
C GLY A 134 5.22 1.06 14.98
N LYS A 135 5.91 2.19 15.20
CA LYS A 135 6.58 2.95 14.13
C LYS A 135 7.65 2.19 13.35
N LYS A 136 8.25 1.16 13.95
CA LYS A 136 9.24 0.27 13.32
C LYS A 136 8.62 -1.02 12.77
N ASP A 137 7.33 -1.27 12.98
CA ASP A 137 6.69 -2.55 12.63
C ASP A 137 6.56 -2.72 11.11
N PRO A 138 6.15 -1.70 10.32
CA PRO A 138 6.15 -1.80 8.87
C PRO A 138 7.51 -2.18 8.30
N ALA A 139 8.60 -1.58 8.79
CA ALA A 139 9.95 -1.87 8.34
C ALA A 139 10.42 -3.30 8.66
N ARG A 140 9.84 -3.98 9.67
CA ARG A 140 10.14 -5.38 9.99
C ARG A 140 9.22 -6.37 9.28
N ALA A 141 7.92 -6.07 9.20
CA ALA A 141 6.90 -7.00 8.73
C ALA A 141 6.66 -6.94 7.21
N ALA A 142 6.88 -5.81 6.55
CA ALA A 142 6.62 -5.64 5.12
C ALA A 142 7.74 -6.21 4.21
N GLN A 143 8.78 -6.84 4.76
CA GLN A 143 9.95 -7.33 4.02
C GLN A 143 9.58 -8.34 2.90
N ASN A 144 8.59 -9.21 3.15
CA ASN A 144 8.15 -10.25 2.21
C ASN A 144 6.86 -9.90 1.44
N PHE A 145 6.43 -8.63 1.48
CA PHE A 145 5.24 -8.17 0.77
C PHE A 145 5.50 -8.14 -0.74
N LYS A 146 4.67 -8.85 -1.52
CA LYS A 146 4.82 -8.97 -2.98
C LYS A 146 4.13 -7.81 -3.69
N THR A 147 4.90 -7.09 -4.48
CA THR A 147 4.50 -5.84 -5.14
C THR A 147 4.71 -5.86 -6.67
N ASP A 148 5.11 -7.03 -7.21
CA ASP A 148 5.02 -7.40 -8.63
C ASP A 148 4.43 -8.83 -8.75
N PRO A 149 3.52 -9.10 -9.71
CA PRO A 149 2.81 -8.13 -10.55
C PRO A 149 1.89 -7.22 -9.72
N TRP A 150 1.52 -6.07 -10.27
CA TRP A 150 0.56 -5.16 -9.64
C TRP A 150 -0.41 -4.58 -10.68
N SER A 151 -1.67 -4.41 -10.27
CA SER A 151 -2.72 -3.86 -11.12
C SER A 151 -3.60 -2.90 -10.31
N ILE A 152 -4.17 -1.90 -10.99
CA ILE A 152 -5.12 -0.94 -10.43
C ILE A 152 -6.45 -1.08 -11.14
N THR A 153 -7.52 -1.29 -10.37
CA THR A 153 -8.90 -1.23 -10.85
C THR A 153 -9.38 0.21 -10.90
N VAL A 154 -9.91 0.66 -12.03
CA VAL A 154 -10.56 1.98 -12.17
C VAL A 154 -12.05 1.78 -12.39
N ALA A 155 -12.87 2.48 -11.60
CA ALA A 155 -14.32 2.32 -11.59
C ALA A 155 -15.07 3.65 -11.36
N GLY A 156 -16.40 3.61 -11.50
CA GLY A 156 -17.28 4.74 -11.24
C GLY A 156 -17.38 5.72 -12.41
N GLU A 157 -17.47 7.01 -12.09
CA GLU A 157 -17.71 8.11 -13.04
C GLU A 157 -16.49 8.45 -13.93
N ALA A 158 -16.12 7.52 -14.82
CA ALA A 158 -15.08 7.70 -15.84
C ALA A 158 -15.37 6.85 -17.09
N ASN A 159 -14.95 7.32 -18.27
CA ASN A 159 -15.19 6.60 -19.53
C ASN A 159 -14.32 5.34 -19.67
N LYS A 160 -13.08 5.36 -19.14
CA LYS A 160 -12.15 4.21 -19.21
C LYS A 160 -12.00 3.57 -17.84
N THR A 161 -12.88 2.62 -17.59
CA THR A 161 -12.87 1.74 -16.41
C THR A 161 -12.34 0.35 -16.77
N GLY A 162 -11.99 -0.43 -15.75
CA GLY A 162 -11.39 -1.77 -15.91
C GLY A 162 -10.17 -1.97 -15.00
N THR A 163 -9.48 -3.10 -15.16
CA THR A 163 -8.23 -3.39 -14.43
C THR A 163 -7.04 -3.16 -15.35
N PHE A 164 -6.14 -2.28 -14.94
CA PHE A 164 -4.93 -1.91 -15.68
C PHE A 164 -3.71 -2.42 -14.93
N ASN A 165 -2.72 -2.98 -15.63
CA ASN A 165 -1.45 -3.30 -14.99
C ASN A 165 -0.68 -2.01 -14.66
N LEU A 166 0.16 -2.07 -13.64
CA LEU A 166 0.91 -0.89 -13.20
C LEU A 166 1.91 -0.44 -14.26
N GLU A 167 2.56 -1.35 -14.98
CA GLU A 167 3.46 -1.00 -16.08
C GLU A 167 2.78 -0.11 -17.14
N ASP A 168 1.53 -0.39 -17.52
CA ASP A 168 0.80 0.42 -18.51
C ASP A 168 0.45 1.83 -17.99
N ILE A 169 0.23 1.96 -16.68
CA ILE A 169 0.05 3.26 -16.03
C ILE A 169 1.37 4.05 -16.01
N LEU A 170 2.52 3.37 -15.92
CA LEU A 170 3.86 3.98 -15.86
C LEU A 170 4.47 4.31 -17.23
N LYS A 171 4.23 3.49 -18.28
CA LYS A 171 4.77 3.69 -19.65
C LYS A 171 4.54 5.10 -20.20
N HIS A 172 3.45 5.75 -19.81
CA HIS A 172 3.06 7.08 -20.29
C HIS A 172 3.28 8.21 -19.26
N ALA A 173 4.02 7.95 -18.18
CA ALA A 173 4.27 8.91 -17.11
C ALA A 173 5.69 9.51 -17.22
N GLN A 174 5.81 10.84 -17.32
CA GLN A 174 7.08 11.51 -17.05
C GLN A 174 7.39 11.34 -15.56
N ILE A 175 8.46 10.59 -15.25
CA ILE A 175 8.92 10.42 -13.88
C ILE A 175 9.68 11.68 -13.44
N GLU A 176 9.32 12.18 -12.26
CA GLU A 176 9.88 13.37 -11.63
C GLU A 176 10.38 13.08 -10.22
N GLU A 177 11.39 13.83 -9.77
CA GLU A 177 11.75 13.92 -8.35
C GLU A 177 11.18 15.22 -7.76
N ARG A 178 10.46 15.10 -6.64
CA ARG A 178 9.83 16.22 -5.94
C ARG A 178 10.16 16.16 -4.45
N ILE A 179 10.91 17.13 -3.95
CA ILE A 179 11.19 17.24 -2.51
C ILE A 179 9.97 17.88 -1.84
N TYR A 180 9.26 17.07 -1.05
CA TYR A 180 8.08 17.54 -0.31
C TYR A 180 8.21 17.31 1.19
N ARG A 181 7.67 18.27 1.95
CA ARG A 181 7.38 18.08 3.38
C ARG A 181 6.24 17.06 3.53
N PHE A 182 6.37 16.16 4.48
CA PHE A 182 5.34 15.18 4.84
C PHE A 182 5.03 15.33 6.34
N ARG A 183 3.80 15.69 6.70
CA ARG A 183 3.39 15.98 8.08
C ARG A 183 2.36 14.96 8.56
N CYS A 184 2.74 14.09 9.49
CA CYS A 184 1.77 13.20 10.13
C CYS A 184 0.86 14.00 11.08
N VAL A 185 -0.37 13.55 11.31
CA VAL A 185 -1.30 14.17 12.27
C VAL A 185 -0.76 14.11 13.71
N GLU A 186 0.07 13.11 14.02
CA GLU A 186 0.74 12.85 15.31
C GLU A 186 1.88 13.83 15.66
N ALA A 187 1.87 15.06 15.12
CA ALA A 187 2.86 16.11 15.40
C ALA A 187 4.34 15.76 15.09
N TRP A 188 4.59 14.92 14.07
CA TRP A 188 5.91 14.71 13.48
C TRP A 188 5.92 14.95 11.96
N SER A 189 7.08 15.30 11.42
CA SER A 189 7.26 15.57 9.99
C SER A 189 8.57 15.01 9.40
N MET A 190 8.59 14.85 8.08
CA MET A 190 9.76 14.51 7.28
C MET A 190 9.89 15.50 6.12
N VAL A 191 11.08 15.57 5.52
CA VAL A 191 11.31 16.11 4.17
C VAL A 191 11.84 14.97 3.31
N VAL A 192 11.13 14.62 2.24
CA VAL A 192 11.42 13.44 1.42
C VAL A 192 11.50 13.82 -0.07
N PRO A 193 12.57 13.45 -0.79
CA PRO A 193 12.60 13.46 -2.25
C PRO A 193 11.79 12.27 -2.78
N TRP A 194 10.50 12.49 -3.07
CA TRP A 194 9.65 11.46 -3.67
C TRP A 194 9.95 11.35 -5.17
N VAL A 195 9.92 10.12 -5.69
CA VAL A 195 10.00 9.85 -7.13
C VAL A 195 8.67 9.27 -7.60
N GLY A 196 8.19 9.71 -8.76
CA GLY A 196 6.85 9.36 -9.25
C GLY A 196 6.35 10.34 -10.31
N PHE A 197 5.03 10.54 -10.37
CA PHE A 197 4.38 11.33 -11.42
C PHE A 197 3.12 12.06 -10.92
N SER A 198 2.64 13.02 -11.71
CA SER A 198 1.44 13.81 -11.44
C SER A 198 0.18 12.95 -11.29
N LEU A 199 -0.58 13.13 -10.20
CA LEU A 199 -1.90 12.51 -10.04
C LEU A 199 -2.87 13.02 -11.11
N ALA A 200 -2.87 14.33 -11.37
CA ALA A 200 -3.75 14.95 -12.36
C ALA A 200 -3.60 14.30 -13.75
N ASP A 201 -2.37 14.01 -14.16
CA ASP A 201 -2.07 13.39 -15.45
C ASP A 201 -2.23 11.86 -15.46
N MET A 202 -2.38 11.24 -14.28
CA MET A 202 -2.95 9.90 -14.17
C MET A 202 -4.47 9.92 -14.39
N LEU A 203 -5.20 10.76 -13.65
CA LEU A 203 -6.67 10.77 -13.66
C LEU A 203 -7.25 11.20 -15.01
N LYS A 204 -6.63 12.18 -15.70
CA LYS A 204 -7.01 12.58 -17.08
C LYS A 204 -7.11 11.39 -18.04
N ARG A 205 -6.18 10.41 -17.95
CA ARG A 205 -6.10 9.29 -18.89
C ARG A 205 -7.32 8.36 -18.82
N PHE A 206 -7.99 8.31 -17.66
CA PHE A 206 -9.21 7.53 -17.45
C PHE A 206 -10.49 8.26 -17.90
N GLU A 207 -10.38 9.53 -18.29
CA GLU A 207 -11.48 10.40 -18.75
C GLU A 207 -12.65 10.46 -17.74
N PRO A 208 -12.49 11.15 -16.59
CA PRO A 208 -13.54 11.30 -15.59
C PRO A 208 -14.73 12.08 -16.17
N THR A 209 -15.96 11.65 -15.86
CA THR A 209 -17.16 12.34 -16.36
C THR A 209 -17.35 13.69 -15.65
N SER A 210 -18.22 14.54 -16.19
CA SER A 210 -18.65 15.78 -15.52
C SER A 210 -19.33 15.56 -14.16
N LYS A 211 -19.73 14.32 -13.84
CA LYS A 211 -20.37 13.93 -12.58
C LYS A 211 -19.33 13.63 -11.49
N ALA A 212 -18.10 13.25 -11.84
CA ALA A 212 -17.03 12.94 -10.88
C ALA A 212 -16.61 14.17 -10.04
N LYS A 213 -17.13 14.28 -8.81
CA LYS A 213 -16.80 15.36 -7.86
C LYS A 213 -15.67 14.97 -6.90
N TYR A 214 -15.45 13.67 -6.72
CA TYR A 214 -14.43 13.09 -5.85
C TYR A 214 -13.75 11.90 -6.52
N VAL A 215 -12.58 11.55 -6.00
CA VAL A 215 -11.89 10.29 -6.29
C VAL A 215 -11.58 9.58 -4.97
N GLN A 216 -11.98 8.32 -4.88
CA GLN A 216 -11.64 7.41 -3.78
C GLN A 216 -10.49 6.49 -4.21
N PHE A 217 -9.63 6.16 -3.26
CA PHE A 217 -8.52 5.23 -3.38
C PHE A 217 -8.68 4.13 -2.34
N GLU A 218 -8.30 2.90 -2.69
CA GLU A 218 -8.37 1.74 -1.80
C GLU A 218 -7.04 0.96 -1.83
N THR A 219 -6.50 0.67 -0.64
CA THR A 219 -5.30 -0.15 -0.41
C THR A 219 -5.62 -1.64 -0.61
N LEU A 220 -4.62 -2.45 -0.99
CA LEU A 220 -4.78 -3.91 -1.06
C LEU A 220 -5.39 -4.49 0.24
N HIS A 221 -6.41 -5.34 0.08
CA HIS A 221 -6.88 -6.23 1.14
C HIS A 221 -6.33 -7.64 0.93
N ASP A 222 -5.26 -7.99 1.65
CA ASP A 222 -4.71 -9.35 1.69
C ASP A 222 -4.17 -9.65 3.09
N PRO A 223 -5.03 -10.14 4.01
CA PRO A 223 -4.61 -10.47 5.38
C PRO A 223 -3.56 -11.59 5.49
N LYS A 224 -3.20 -12.29 4.40
CA LYS A 224 -2.09 -13.26 4.39
C LYS A 224 -0.73 -12.56 4.24
N GLN A 225 -0.68 -11.47 3.47
CA GLN A 225 0.52 -10.64 3.32
C GLN A 225 0.56 -9.47 4.30
N MET A 226 -0.60 -8.99 4.75
CA MET A 226 -0.78 -7.83 5.63
C MET A 226 -1.36 -8.28 6.99
N PRO A 227 -0.53 -8.85 7.90
CA PRO A 227 -0.99 -9.43 9.16
C PRO A 227 -1.57 -8.43 10.17
N GLY A 228 -1.52 -7.13 9.89
CA GLY A 228 -2.29 -6.11 10.62
C GLY A 228 -3.79 -6.14 10.30
N GLN A 229 -4.19 -6.60 9.11
CA GLN A 229 -5.59 -6.58 8.65
C GLN A 229 -6.50 -7.57 9.39
N VAL A 230 -5.94 -8.59 10.07
CA VAL A 230 -6.73 -9.44 10.99
C VAL A 230 -7.09 -8.76 12.30
N ARG A 231 -6.50 -7.58 12.61
CA ARG A 231 -6.75 -6.82 13.84
C ARG A 231 -7.83 -5.77 13.57
N ARG A 232 -8.85 -5.71 14.43
CA ARG A 232 -9.92 -4.69 14.40
C ARG A 232 -9.46 -3.33 14.95
N VAL A 233 -8.36 -2.81 14.42
CA VAL A 233 -7.81 -1.47 14.77
C VAL A 233 -8.30 -0.36 13.83
N LEU A 234 -8.73 -0.73 12.63
CA LEU A 234 -9.37 0.09 11.61
C LEU A 234 -10.44 -0.76 10.92
N ASP A 235 -11.34 -0.13 10.16
CA ASP A 235 -12.11 -0.82 9.12
C ASP A 235 -11.22 -1.05 7.88
N TRP A 236 -11.32 -2.23 7.27
CA TRP A 236 -10.42 -2.69 6.21
C TRP A 236 -11.15 -3.00 4.88
N PRO A 237 -10.48 -2.89 3.72
CA PRO A 237 -9.18 -2.24 3.49
C PRO A 237 -9.16 -0.76 3.88
N TYR A 238 -7.94 -0.22 3.98
CA TYR A 238 -7.76 1.22 4.14
C TYR A 238 -8.25 1.94 2.88
N ARG A 239 -9.11 2.95 3.09
CA ARG A 239 -9.75 3.77 2.05
C ARG A 239 -9.50 5.24 2.36
N ASP A 240 -9.28 6.03 1.32
CA ASP A 240 -9.14 7.49 1.43
C ASP A 240 -9.65 8.17 0.15
N GLY A 241 -9.73 9.49 0.14
CA GLY A 241 -10.26 10.21 -1.02
C GLY A 241 -9.95 11.70 -1.04
N LEU A 242 -10.12 12.29 -2.22
CA LEU A 242 -9.91 13.70 -2.50
C LEU A 242 -11.10 14.27 -3.28
N ARG A 243 -11.38 15.56 -3.10
CA ARG A 243 -12.25 16.30 -4.03
C ARG A 243 -11.51 16.47 -5.36
N MET A 244 -12.23 16.52 -6.48
CA MET A 244 -11.61 16.39 -7.81
C MET A 244 -10.58 17.51 -8.11
N ASP A 245 -10.84 18.74 -7.67
CA ASP A 245 -9.90 19.86 -7.79
C ASP A 245 -8.63 19.70 -6.93
N GLU A 246 -8.72 19.03 -5.78
CA GLU A 246 -7.55 18.64 -4.98
C GLU A 246 -6.73 17.56 -5.67
N ALA A 247 -7.41 16.55 -6.24
CA ALA A 247 -6.77 15.46 -6.96
C ALA A 247 -6.09 15.93 -8.26
N MET A 248 -6.68 16.94 -8.90
CA MET A 248 -6.18 17.59 -10.11
C MET A 248 -5.18 18.73 -9.85
N ASN A 249 -4.91 19.08 -8.59
CA ASN A 249 -3.90 20.10 -8.26
C ASN A 249 -2.48 19.63 -8.63
N PRO A 250 -1.61 20.50 -9.19
CA PRO A 250 -0.25 20.12 -9.58
C PRO A 250 0.64 19.54 -8.47
N LEU A 251 0.34 19.78 -7.20
CA LEU A 251 1.07 19.19 -6.06
C LEU A 251 0.62 17.77 -5.67
N SER A 252 -0.53 17.29 -6.16
CA SER A 252 -0.97 15.91 -5.91
C SER A 252 -0.17 14.93 -6.76
N PHE A 253 0.43 13.93 -6.11
CA PHE A 253 1.53 13.15 -6.69
C PHE A 253 1.41 11.66 -6.37
N MET A 254 1.63 10.83 -7.40
CA MET A 254 1.67 9.38 -7.30
C MET A 254 3.12 8.93 -7.21
N ALA A 255 3.57 8.57 -6.02
CA ALA A 255 4.95 8.18 -5.78
C ALA A 255 5.15 6.67 -5.97
N THR A 256 6.17 6.32 -6.74
CA THR A 256 6.67 4.95 -6.99
C THR A 256 8.11 4.76 -6.53
N GLY A 257 8.74 5.82 -5.99
CA GLY A 257 10.06 5.77 -5.39
C GLY A 257 10.33 6.89 -4.37
N LEU A 258 11.51 6.86 -3.77
CA LEU A 258 12.06 7.90 -2.89
C LEU A 258 13.60 7.84 -2.87
N TYR A 259 14.26 8.99 -2.80
CA TYR A 259 15.74 9.12 -2.85
C TYR A 259 16.37 8.42 -4.07
N GLY A 260 15.76 8.50 -5.24
CA GLY A 260 16.21 7.80 -6.47
C GLY A 260 15.91 6.29 -6.51
N HIS A 261 15.46 5.69 -5.41
CA HIS A 261 15.16 4.26 -5.34
C HIS A 261 13.68 3.93 -5.53
N HIS A 262 13.37 2.75 -6.06
CA HIS A 262 12.01 2.20 -6.06
C HIS A 262 11.41 2.14 -4.65
N MET A 263 10.09 2.29 -4.53
CA MET A 263 9.39 2.45 -3.24
C MET A 263 9.65 1.25 -2.31
N PRO A 264 10.19 1.46 -1.10
CA PRO A 264 10.28 0.39 -0.10
C PRO A 264 8.88 -0.04 0.37
N ASN A 265 8.69 -1.34 0.62
CA ASN A 265 7.40 -1.91 1.00
C ASN A 265 6.73 -1.17 2.17
N GLN A 266 7.48 -0.89 3.24
CA GLN A 266 7.03 -0.15 4.41
C GLN A 266 6.61 1.31 4.14
N ASN A 267 7.08 1.90 3.04
CA ASN A 267 6.71 3.24 2.60
C ASN A 267 5.41 3.27 1.76
N GLY A 268 4.97 2.14 1.23
CA GLY A 268 3.69 1.98 0.51
C GLY A 268 3.82 1.48 -0.93
N ALA A 269 4.75 0.57 -1.19
CA ALA A 269 5.03 0.03 -2.52
C ALA A 269 3.86 -0.78 -3.12
N PRO A 270 3.82 -0.95 -4.46
CA PRO A 270 4.70 -0.31 -5.45
C PRO A 270 4.32 1.14 -5.76
N ILE A 271 3.10 1.55 -5.42
CA ILE A 271 2.55 2.87 -5.74
C ILE A 271 1.67 3.41 -4.61
N ARG A 272 1.87 4.70 -4.28
CA ARG A 272 1.15 5.42 -3.23
C ARG A 272 0.78 6.84 -3.66
N LEU A 273 -0.18 7.42 -2.94
CA LEU A 273 -0.51 8.84 -3.03
C LEU A 273 0.39 9.67 -2.09
N ILE A 274 0.68 10.90 -2.50
CA ILE A 274 1.29 11.99 -1.73
C ILE A 274 0.47 13.26 -1.96
N VAL A 275 -0.01 13.87 -0.87
CA VAL A 275 -0.76 15.15 -0.88
C VAL A 275 -0.11 16.09 0.13
N PRO A 276 0.90 16.88 -0.26
CA PRO A 276 1.90 17.39 0.69
C PRO A 276 1.38 18.46 1.66
N TRP A 277 0.23 19.07 1.37
CA TRP A 277 -0.42 20.07 2.23
C TRP A 277 -1.43 19.49 3.24
N LYS A 278 -1.69 18.18 3.19
CA LYS A 278 -2.61 17.46 4.07
C LYS A 278 -1.87 16.63 5.11
N TYR A 279 -2.57 16.23 6.18
CA TYR A 279 -2.02 15.27 7.13
C TYR A 279 -1.77 13.91 6.47
N GLY A 280 -0.63 13.30 6.81
CA GLY A 280 -0.06 12.16 6.09
C GLY A 280 -0.90 10.87 6.01
N PHE A 281 -2.05 10.78 6.69
CA PHE A 281 -3.01 9.69 6.47
C PHE A 281 -3.73 9.81 5.13
N LYS A 282 -4.04 11.03 4.67
CA LYS A 282 -4.60 11.34 3.34
C LYS A 282 -3.70 10.91 2.17
N SER A 283 -2.47 10.50 2.46
CA SER A 283 -1.48 10.02 1.49
C SER A 283 -1.40 8.48 1.52
N ILE A 284 -2.51 7.84 1.14
CA ILE A 284 -2.74 6.38 1.09
C ILE A 284 -1.66 5.59 0.34
N LYS A 285 -1.45 4.33 0.73
CA LYS A 285 -0.36 3.43 0.29
C LYS A 285 -0.87 2.23 -0.52
N SER A 286 0.00 1.60 -1.30
CA SER A 286 -0.22 0.28 -1.91
C SER A 286 -1.60 0.16 -2.57
N ILE A 287 -1.89 1.12 -3.46
CA ILE A 287 -3.22 1.36 -4.03
C ILE A 287 -3.53 0.29 -5.09
N VAL A 288 -4.69 -0.37 -4.96
CA VAL A 288 -5.19 -1.38 -5.92
C VAL A 288 -6.44 -0.91 -6.67
N LYS A 289 -7.08 0.18 -6.24
CA LYS A 289 -8.32 0.66 -6.87
C LYS A 289 -8.50 2.17 -6.73
N ILE A 290 -9.08 2.75 -7.77
CA ILE A 290 -9.43 4.17 -7.91
C ILE A 290 -10.91 4.22 -8.34
N THR A 291 -11.75 4.96 -7.61
CA THR A 291 -13.19 5.07 -7.91
C THR A 291 -13.60 6.54 -8.03
N PHE A 292 -14.07 6.94 -9.21
CA PHE A 292 -14.60 8.27 -9.48
C PHE A 292 -16.05 8.35 -8.98
N THR A 293 -16.38 9.39 -8.20
CA THR A 293 -17.61 9.42 -7.39
C THR A 293 -18.30 10.78 -7.40
N GLU A 294 -19.64 10.79 -7.36
CA GLU A 294 -20.46 12.01 -7.29
C GLU A 294 -20.53 12.62 -5.88
N HIS A 295 -20.25 11.82 -4.84
CA HIS A 295 -20.46 12.16 -3.43
C HIS A 295 -19.17 11.95 -2.63
N GLU A 296 -19.06 12.60 -1.47
CA GLU A 296 -17.85 12.54 -0.62
C GLU A 296 -17.59 11.09 -0.15
N PRO A 297 -16.45 10.48 -0.51
CA PRO A 297 -16.23 9.05 -0.27
C PRO A 297 -15.74 8.75 1.14
N VAL A 298 -16.10 7.56 1.65
CA VAL A 298 -15.65 7.06 2.96
C VAL A 298 -14.12 7.03 3.03
N CYS A 299 -13.57 7.65 4.07
CA CYS A 299 -12.15 7.64 4.42
C CYS A 299 -11.96 6.96 5.78
N THR A 300 -11.06 5.97 5.88
CA THR A 300 -10.95 5.05 7.03
C THR A 300 -10.77 5.75 8.38
N TRP A 301 -9.90 6.76 8.48
CA TRP A 301 -9.74 7.51 9.75
C TRP A 301 -10.96 8.35 10.11
N ASN A 302 -11.67 8.91 9.11
CA ASN A 302 -12.87 9.70 9.36
C ASN A 302 -14.02 8.84 9.90
N VAL A 303 -14.22 7.61 9.41
CA VAL A 303 -15.22 6.71 10.01
C VAL A 303 -14.75 6.07 11.32
N THR A 304 -13.44 5.83 11.49
CA THR A 304 -12.88 5.28 12.74
C THR A 304 -12.99 6.27 13.91
N ALA A 305 -12.73 7.56 13.66
CA ALA A 305 -12.81 8.61 14.68
C ALA A 305 -13.31 9.95 14.08
N PRO A 306 -14.61 10.06 13.74
CA PRO A 306 -15.19 11.27 13.10
C PRO A 306 -15.16 12.52 13.99
N LYS A 307 -14.76 12.37 15.25
CA LYS A 307 -14.55 13.44 16.22
C LYS A 307 -13.11 13.98 16.20
N GLU A 308 -12.20 13.39 15.45
CA GLU A 308 -10.76 13.69 15.44
C GLU A 308 -10.14 13.88 14.04
N TYR A 309 -10.72 13.27 13.00
CA TYR A 309 -10.24 13.34 11.62
C TYR A 309 -11.41 13.59 10.66
N GLY A 310 -11.36 14.67 9.90
CA GLY A 310 -12.34 15.02 8.86
C GLY A 310 -12.02 14.41 7.50
N PHE A 311 -12.73 14.88 6.47
CA PHE A 311 -12.43 14.54 5.08
C PHE A 311 -11.23 15.32 4.53
N TYR A 312 -11.19 16.64 4.73
CA TYR A 312 -10.22 17.51 4.05
C TYR A 312 -8.84 17.47 4.72
N SER A 313 -8.76 17.59 6.04
CA SER A 313 -7.54 17.36 6.84
C SER A 313 -6.28 18.06 6.30
N ASN A 314 -6.46 19.32 5.89
CA ASN A 314 -5.37 20.23 5.54
C ASN A 314 -4.54 20.54 6.80
N VAL A 315 -3.21 20.59 6.68
CA VAL A 315 -2.33 20.90 7.81
C VAL A 315 -2.59 22.32 8.30
N ASN A 316 -3.04 22.44 9.56
CA ASN A 316 -3.47 23.73 10.12
C ASN A 316 -2.98 23.90 11.58
N PRO A 317 -1.99 24.78 11.84
CA PRO A 317 -1.47 25.01 13.19
C PRO A 317 -2.45 25.76 14.11
N LEU A 318 -3.57 26.28 13.59
CA LEU A 318 -4.59 27.01 14.35
C LEU A 318 -5.79 26.12 14.75
N VAL A 319 -5.76 24.83 14.40
CA VAL A 319 -6.78 23.84 14.75
C VAL A 319 -6.09 22.64 15.39
N ASP A 320 -6.22 22.52 16.70
CA ASP A 320 -5.62 21.44 17.45
C ASP A 320 -6.40 20.13 17.29
N HIS A 321 -5.69 19.00 17.37
CA HIS A 321 -6.32 17.69 17.47
C HIS A 321 -6.78 17.47 18.92
N LYS A 322 -7.86 16.70 19.13
CA LYS A 322 -8.49 16.58 20.46
C LYS A 322 -7.59 16.06 21.57
N ARG A 323 -6.48 15.42 21.23
CA ARG A 323 -5.51 14.86 22.17
C ARG A 323 -4.16 15.58 22.18
N TRP A 324 -3.89 16.52 21.27
CA TRP A 324 -2.65 17.32 21.24
C TRP A 324 -2.72 18.55 20.32
N SER A 325 -1.94 19.58 20.65
CA SER A 325 -1.84 20.76 19.79
C SER A 325 -1.12 20.48 18.46
N GLN A 326 -1.58 21.12 17.39
CA GLN A 326 -1.01 21.06 16.04
C GLN A 326 -0.05 22.22 15.73
N ALA A 327 0.14 23.18 16.65
CA ALA A 327 0.96 24.37 16.41
C ALA A 327 2.46 24.08 16.22
N THR A 328 2.95 22.91 16.65
CA THR A 328 4.37 22.51 16.52
C THR A 328 4.52 21.05 16.09
N GLU A 329 5.67 20.73 15.50
CA GLU A 329 6.03 19.41 15.01
C GLU A 329 7.49 19.04 15.34
N ARG A 330 7.77 17.75 15.50
CA ARG A 330 9.13 17.20 15.57
C ARG A 330 9.53 16.67 14.20
N ALA A 331 10.51 17.32 13.55
CA ALA A 331 11.12 16.79 12.34
C ALA A 331 11.90 15.50 12.66
N LEU A 332 11.77 14.45 11.85
CA LEU A 332 12.50 13.21 12.07
C LEU A 332 13.98 13.36 11.67
N GLY A 333 14.85 12.71 12.45
CA GLY A 333 16.29 12.98 12.46
C GLY A 333 16.71 14.11 13.41
N SER A 334 15.76 14.83 14.06
CA SER A 334 16.09 15.76 15.16
C SER A 334 16.33 15.02 16.48
N ASN A 335 17.34 15.46 17.23
CA ASN A 335 17.66 14.93 18.54
C ASN A 335 16.59 15.32 19.59
N PHE A 336 16.57 14.63 20.73
CA PHE A 336 15.59 14.90 21.80
C PHE A 336 15.60 16.38 22.25
N TRP A 337 16.80 16.95 22.37
CA TRP A 337 17.11 18.32 22.77
C TRP A 337 16.82 19.39 21.70
N GLU A 338 16.62 19.02 20.44
CA GLU A 338 16.28 20.00 19.41
C GLU A 338 14.84 20.51 19.61
N PRO A 339 14.60 21.83 19.55
CA PRO A 339 13.28 22.40 19.74
C PRO A 339 12.34 22.01 18.61
N LYS A 340 11.07 21.75 18.93
CA LYS A 340 10.03 21.51 17.92
C LYS A 340 9.91 22.70 16.97
N THR A 341 9.78 22.42 15.68
CA THR A 341 9.53 23.44 14.66
C THR A 341 8.07 23.90 14.74
N LYS A 342 7.78 25.17 14.42
CA LYS A 342 6.39 25.62 14.23
C LYS A 342 5.80 24.96 12.98
N THR A 343 4.59 24.40 13.09
CA THR A 343 3.87 23.84 11.95
C THR A 343 3.39 24.97 11.04
N GLN A 344 3.58 24.81 9.73
CA GLN A 344 3.16 25.80 8.73
C GLN A 344 1.74 25.50 8.24
N ILE A 345 0.96 26.55 7.97
CA ILE A 345 -0.36 26.42 7.33
C ILE A 345 -0.20 25.78 5.94
N TYR A 346 -1.07 24.82 5.60
CA TYR A 346 -0.95 23.98 4.41
C TYR A 346 0.42 23.28 4.27
N ASN A 347 1.11 23.03 5.40
CA ASN A 347 2.47 22.48 5.45
C ASN A 347 3.49 23.29 4.61
N GLY A 348 3.27 24.60 4.45
CA GLY A 348 4.11 25.50 3.65
C GLY A 348 3.60 25.75 2.22
N TYR A 349 2.66 24.96 1.71
CA TYR A 349 2.15 25.05 0.33
C TYR A 349 0.99 26.06 0.16
N GLY A 350 0.94 27.10 1.00
CA GLY A 350 -0.23 27.98 1.12
C GLY A 350 -0.58 28.72 -0.17
N GLU A 351 0.41 29.26 -0.87
CA GLU A 351 0.23 29.97 -2.15
C GLU A 351 -0.36 29.05 -3.23
N GLN A 352 0.02 27.77 -3.22
CA GLN A 352 -0.32 26.79 -4.24
C GLN A 352 -1.70 26.12 -4.03
N VAL A 353 -2.28 26.19 -2.82
CA VAL A 353 -3.54 25.46 -2.51
C VAL A 353 -4.60 26.27 -1.74
N ALA A 354 -4.29 27.41 -1.11
CA ALA A 354 -5.28 28.13 -0.30
C ALA A 354 -6.52 28.57 -1.08
N HIS A 355 -6.39 28.78 -2.39
CA HIS A 355 -7.50 29.13 -3.29
C HIS A 355 -8.57 28.03 -3.38
N LEU A 356 -8.20 26.74 -3.25
CA LEU A 356 -9.13 25.60 -3.25
C LEU A 356 -10.10 25.61 -2.06
N TYR A 357 -9.78 26.38 -1.00
CA TYR A 357 -10.50 26.39 0.27
C TYR A 357 -11.13 27.75 0.59
N LYS A 358 -11.16 28.68 -0.37
CA LYS A 358 -11.75 30.01 -0.20
C LYS A 358 -13.22 29.90 0.20
N GLY A 359 -13.59 30.51 1.33
CA GLY A 359 -14.95 30.46 1.88
C GLY A 359 -15.28 29.21 2.72
N MET A 360 -14.39 28.22 2.81
CA MET A 360 -14.62 27.03 3.65
C MET A 360 -14.24 27.28 5.12
N ASN A 361 -15.10 26.83 6.05
CA ASN A 361 -14.76 26.79 7.47
C ASN A 361 -13.80 25.63 7.78
N LEU A 362 -12.50 25.87 7.64
CA LEU A 362 -11.45 24.88 7.90
C LEU A 362 -11.31 24.43 9.36
N ARG A 363 -12.03 25.04 10.33
CA ARG A 363 -12.17 24.48 11.69
C ARG A 363 -13.20 23.34 11.75
N LYS A 364 -14.19 23.33 10.85
CA LYS A 364 -15.22 22.28 10.73
C LYS A 364 -14.75 21.07 9.92
N TYR A 365 -13.77 21.26 9.04
CA TYR A 365 -13.33 20.29 8.03
C TYR A 365 -11.91 19.74 8.26
N PHE A 366 -11.40 19.85 9.48
CA PHE A 366 -10.13 19.27 9.93
C PHE A 366 -10.22 17.75 10.04
#